data_AF-A0A9P6PXA8-F1
#
_entry.id   AF-A0A9P6PXA8-F1
#
_cell.length_a   1.000
_cell.length_b   1.000
_cell.length_c   1.000
_cell.angle_alpha   90.00
_cell.angle_beta   90.00
_cell.angle_gamma   90.00
#
_symmetry.space_group_name_H-M   'P 1'
#
loop_
_entity.id
_entity.type
_entity.pdbx_description
1 polymer ?
#
loop_
_entity_poly.entity_id
_entity_poly.type
_entity_poly.pdbx_seq_one_letter_code
_entity_poly.pdbx_strand_id
1 'polypeptide(L)'
;MLRTLTKNVASVTMQANARRTFMTSALMQDRPRSSQIGADRGSGASKDGLDISNLEDFKFDDSAAPGYDNLEAIREVRKYLRLIKYELPKLKAYSKPFQPPTKSQILNFRTMTYIGEANHPAAAKVVMTVKAGDLPLTDPELHKFLLLAGPRYNPHTKEIKMSCEKFQERSQNFKWLSDTLDKLVDEAKKNPEQMADLPLDLRHAEKSFKPRVKFPKEWRRPVKADTAAAVESA
;
A
#
# COMPACT_ATOMS: atom_id res chain seq x y z
N MET A 1 17.55 48.87 14.53
CA MET A 1 16.23 49.25 13.98
C MET A 1 15.32 48.03 13.99
N LEU A 2 14.29 48.09 14.83
CA LEU A 2 13.24 47.10 15.02
C LEU A 2 12.41 46.93 13.75
N ARG A 3 12.13 45.68 13.34
CA ARG A 3 10.94 45.36 12.54
C ARG A 3 10.30 44.10 13.09
N THR A 4 9.23 44.36 13.84
CA THR A 4 8.24 43.44 14.38
C THR A 4 7.45 42.83 13.23
N LEU A 5 7.49 41.50 13.08
CA LEU A 5 6.53 40.78 12.26
C LEU A 5 5.38 40.33 13.17
N THR A 6 4.23 40.96 12.96
CA THR A 6 2.97 40.70 13.64
C THR A 6 2.45 39.31 13.24
N LYS A 7 2.20 38.49 14.27
CA LYS A 7 1.53 37.20 14.17
C LYS A 7 0.04 37.44 13.90
N ASN A 8 -0.45 37.07 12.73
CA ASN A 8 -1.88 36.85 12.53
C ASN A 8 -2.19 35.38 12.77
N VAL A 9 -2.64 35.10 13.99
CA VAL A 9 -3.24 33.83 14.41
C VAL A 9 -4.72 33.92 14.05
N ALA A 10 -5.10 33.37 12.89
CA ALA A 10 -6.49 33.05 12.62
C ALA A 10 -6.72 31.61 13.10
N SER A 11 -7.28 31.48 14.31
CA SER A 11 -7.80 30.22 14.83
C SER A 11 -9.09 29.87 14.08
N VAL A 12 -8.99 29.01 13.07
CA VAL A 12 -10.15 28.41 12.44
C VAL A 12 -10.50 27.14 13.21
N THR A 13 -11.41 27.28 14.17
CA THR A 13 -12.13 26.17 14.79
C THR A 13 -13.19 25.67 13.81
N MET A 14 -12.86 24.65 13.01
CA MET A 14 -13.87 23.86 12.34
C MET A 14 -14.23 22.66 13.21
N GLN A 15 -15.38 22.76 13.90
CA GLN A 15 -16.06 21.62 14.49
C GLN A 15 -16.42 20.63 13.37
N ALA A 16 -15.74 19.49 13.35
CA ALA A 16 -16.11 18.37 12.49
C ALA A 16 -17.37 17.72 13.05
N ASN A 17 -18.54 18.12 12.54
CA ASN A 17 -19.77 17.37 12.69
C ASN A 17 -19.68 16.10 11.85
N ALA A 18 -19.21 15.00 12.46
CA ALA A 18 -19.28 13.67 11.87
C ALA A 18 -20.73 13.17 11.89
N ARG A 19 -21.54 13.61 10.92
CA ARG A 19 -22.77 12.89 10.57
C ARG A 19 -22.36 11.67 9.74
N ARG A 20 -22.39 10.50 10.38
CA ARG A 20 -22.38 9.22 9.68
C ARG A 20 -23.66 9.11 8.87
N THR A 21 -23.61 9.47 7.59
CA THR A 21 -24.63 9.06 6.62
C THR A 21 -24.32 7.63 6.23
N PHE A 22 -25.02 6.68 6.87
CA PHE A 22 -25.16 5.35 6.29
C PHE A 22 -25.94 5.49 4.99
N MET A 23 -25.25 5.48 3.85
CA MET A 23 -25.87 5.37 2.52
C MET A 23 -26.02 3.88 2.20
N THR A 24 -27.00 3.23 2.82
CA THR A 24 -27.65 2.05 2.24
C THR A 24 -29.02 2.47 1.77
N SER A 25 -29.03 3.23 0.69
CA SER A 25 -30.14 3.24 -0.24
C SER A 25 -29.49 3.43 -1.59
N ALA A 26 -29.48 2.38 -2.39
CA ALA A 26 -29.55 2.61 -3.82
C ALA A 26 -30.77 3.51 -4.01
N LEU A 27 -30.53 4.81 -4.19
CA LEU A 27 -31.48 5.64 -4.90
C LEU A 27 -31.54 4.96 -6.25
N MET A 28 -32.56 4.11 -6.40
CA MET A 28 -33.06 3.68 -7.69
C MET A 28 -33.38 4.98 -8.40
N GLN A 29 -32.37 5.49 -9.10
CA GLN A 29 -32.59 6.45 -10.15
C GLN A 29 -33.32 5.63 -11.20
N ASP A 30 -34.64 5.51 -11.01
CA ASP A 30 -35.56 5.44 -12.13
C ASP A 30 -35.24 6.69 -12.93
N ARG A 31 -34.25 6.56 -13.82
CA ARG A 31 -34.15 7.42 -14.97
C ARG A 31 -35.51 7.27 -15.61
N PRO A 32 -36.35 8.33 -15.67
CA PRO A 32 -37.58 8.22 -16.41
C PRO A 32 -37.18 7.74 -17.78
N ARG A 33 -37.59 6.50 -18.15
CA ARG A 33 -37.41 6.00 -19.50
C ARG A 33 -37.95 7.09 -20.40
N SER A 34 -37.08 7.62 -21.25
CA SER A 34 -37.30 8.79 -22.07
C SER A 34 -38.73 8.83 -22.59
N SER A 35 -39.58 9.68 -22.02
CA SER A 35 -40.89 9.96 -22.58
C SER A 35 -40.72 10.93 -23.74
N GLN A 36 -40.17 10.44 -24.86
CA GLN A 36 -40.33 11.07 -26.16
C GLN A 36 -40.55 9.99 -27.19
N ILE A 37 -41.81 9.58 -27.32
CA ILE A 37 -42.66 9.68 -28.53
C ILE A 37 -43.98 8.97 -28.17
N GLY A 38 -45.09 9.71 -28.13
CA GLY A 38 -46.45 9.14 -28.12
C GLY A 38 -47.13 8.83 -26.78
N ALA A 39 -47.06 9.72 -25.78
CA ALA A 39 -47.93 9.59 -24.60
C ALA A 39 -49.35 10.10 -24.92
N ASP A 40 -50.22 9.18 -25.31
CA ASP A 40 -51.65 9.44 -25.47
C ASP A 40 -52.28 9.71 -24.10
N ARG A 41 -52.91 10.88 -23.94
CA ARG A 41 -53.56 11.29 -22.68
C ARG A 41 -55.04 10.96 -22.75
N GLY A 42 -55.36 9.68 -22.72
CA GLY A 42 -56.72 9.16 -22.57
C GLY A 42 -57.17 9.20 -21.11
N SER A 43 -58.29 9.84 -20.83
CA SER A 43 -58.89 9.95 -19.51
C SER A 43 -59.53 8.63 -19.05
N GLY A 44 -59.27 8.26 -17.80
CA GLY A 44 -60.20 7.43 -17.01
C GLY A 44 -59.76 5.99 -16.78
N ALA A 45 -58.74 5.80 -15.92
CA ALA A 45 -58.62 4.61 -15.09
C ALA A 45 -57.71 4.93 -13.89
N SER A 46 -57.96 4.28 -12.76
CA SER A 46 -57.30 4.36 -11.44
C SER A 46 -55.87 4.93 -11.43
N LYS A 47 -55.62 5.93 -10.57
CA LYS A 47 -54.29 6.52 -10.28
C LYS A 47 -53.41 5.60 -9.39
N ASP A 48 -53.79 4.34 -9.25
CA ASP A 48 -53.06 3.40 -8.43
C ASP A 48 -52.05 2.69 -9.34
N GLY A 49 -50.77 3.05 -9.23
CA GLY A 49 -49.68 2.49 -10.04
C GLY A 49 -49.42 0.99 -9.84
N LEU A 50 -50.32 0.29 -9.12
CA LEU A 50 -50.32 -1.13 -8.83
C LEU A 50 -51.56 -1.84 -9.39
N ASP A 51 -52.44 -1.12 -10.10
CA ASP A 51 -53.61 -1.72 -10.74
C ASP A 51 -53.21 -2.54 -11.97
N ILE A 52 -53.20 -3.86 -11.80
CA ILE A 52 -52.77 -4.85 -12.81
C ILE A 52 -53.72 -4.85 -14.02
N SER A 53 -54.96 -4.38 -13.83
CA SER A 53 -55.98 -4.39 -14.89
C SER A 53 -55.73 -3.39 -16.01
N ASN A 54 -54.91 -2.36 -15.75
CA ASN A 54 -54.54 -1.31 -16.72
C ASN A 54 -53.06 -1.37 -17.14
N LEU A 55 -52.36 -2.49 -16.91
CA LEU A 55 -51.00 -2.65 -17.42
C LEU A 55 -51.02 -2.94 -18.92
N GLU A 56 -50.10 -2.34 -19.65
CA GLU A 56 -49.87 -2.70 -21.06
C GLU A 56 -49.37 -4.15 -21.16
N ASP A 57 -49.85 -4.86 -22.17
CA ASP A 57 -49.37 -6.21 -22.49
C ASP A 57 -47.87 -6.19 -22.80
N PHE A 58 -47.12 -7.13 -22.22
CA PHE A 58 -45.68 -7.24 -22.44
C PHE A 58 -45.37 -7.70 -23.87
N LYS A 59 -44.66 -6.85 -24.64
CA LYS A 59 -44.38 -7.07 -26.06
C LYS A 59 -43.08 -7.83 -26.35
N PHE A 60 -42.43 -8.40 -25.33
CA PHE A 60 -41.12 -9.07 -25.46
C PHE A 60 -40.00 -8.17 -26.02
N ASP A 61 -40.10 -6.86 -25.79
CA ASP A 61 -39.14 -5.83 -26.23
C ASP A 61 -38.12 -5.45 -25.14
N ASP A 62 -38.22 -6.05 -23.96
CA ASP A 62 -37.39 -5.74 -22.79
C ASP A 62 -36.93 -7.01 -22.06
N SER A 63 -35.85 -6.90 -21.28
CA SER A 63 -35.33 -7.98 -20.43
C SER A 63 -35.65 -7.73 -18.95
N ALA A 64 -35.68 -8.81 -18.17
CA ALA A 64 -35.76 -8.70 -16.71
C ALA A 64 -34.47 -8.05 -16.13
N ALA A 65 -34.54 -7.56 -14.89
CA ALA A 65 -33.41 -6.99 -14.15
C ALA A 65 -32.08 -7.80 -14.27
N PRO A 66 -32.04 -9.13 -14.07
CA PRO A 66 -30.79 -9.89 -14.23
C PRO A 66 -30.24 -9.88 -15.66
N GLY A 67 -31.10 -9.69 -16.67
CA GLY A 67 -30.67 -9.49 -18.05
C GLY A 67 -29.94 -8.16 -18.23
N TYR A 68 -30.42 -7.10 -17.58
CA TYR A 68 -29.75 -5.80 -17.57
C TYR A 68 -28.41 -5.84 -16.84
N ASP A 69 -28.33 -6.51 -15.70
CA ASP A 69 -27.08 -6.68 -14.95
C ASP A 69 -26.01 -7.37 -15.81
N ASN A 70 -26.40 -8.41 -16.56
CA ASN A 70 -25.51 -9.10 -17.49
C ASN A 70 -25.08 -8.19 -18.65
N LEU A 71 -26.01 -7.43 -19.23
CA LEU A 71 -25.69 -6.45 -20.28
C LEU A 71 -24.72 -5.37 -19.77
N GLU A 72 -24.87 -4.90 -18.55
CA GLU A 72 -23.98 -3.92 -17.92
C GLU A 72 -22.59 -4.52 -17.69
N ALA A 73 -22.49 -5.73 -17.13
CA ALA A 73 -21.22 -6.44 -16.98
C ALA A 73 -20.49 -6.61 -18.32
N ILE A 74 -21.21 -6.98 -19.39
CA ILE A 74 -20.65 -7.07 -20.74
C ILE A 74 -20.13 -5.69 -21.22
N ARG A 75 -20.85 -4.60 -20.95
CA ARG A 75 -20.43 -3.25 -21.32
C ARG A 75 -19.17 -2.82 -20.57
N GLU A 76 -19.07 -3.15 -19.28
CA GLU A 76 -17.87 -2.90 -18.47
C GLU A 76 -16.65 -3.64 -19.01
N VAL A 77 -16.79 -4.93 -19.29
CA VAL A 77 -15.70 -5.73 -19.89
C VAL A 77 -15.26 -5.11 -21.21
N ARG A 78 -16.21 -4.75 -22.09
CA ARG A 78 -15.90 -4.10 -23.38
C ARG A 78 -15.21 -2.75 -23.21
N LYS A 79 -15.57 -1.97 -22.17
CA LYS A 79 -14.89 -0.73 -21.83
C LYS A 79 -13.42 -0.99 -21.48
N TYR A 80 -13.12 -1.97 -20.64
CA TYR A 80 -11.73 -2.32 -20.30
C TYR A 80 -10.95 -2.88 -21.49
N LEU A 81 -11.56 -3.71 -22.34
CA LEU A 81 -10.92 -4.19 -23.57
C LEU A 81 -10.56 -3.03 -24.52
N ARG A 82 -11.41 -2.01 -24.61
CA ARG A 82 -11.11 -0.80 -25.37
C ARG A 82 -9.93 -0.03 -24.77
N LEU A 83 -9.89 0.13 -23.44
CA LEU A 83 -8.75 0.75 -22.76
C LEU A 83 -7.44 -0.02 -23.00
N ILE A 84 -7.49 -1.36 -22.94
CA ILE A 84 -6.33 -2.21 -23.21
C ILE A 84 -5.83 -2.01 -24.64
N LYS A 85 -6.73 -1.98 -25.62
CA LYS A 85 -6.37 -1.86 -27.03
C LYS A 85 -5.82 -0.48 -27.40
N TYR A 86 -6.44 0.58 -26.90
CA TYR A 86 -6.17 1.94 -27.39
C TYR A 86 -5.39 2.80 -26.40
N GLU A 87 -5.59 2.66 -25.09
CA GLU A 87 -4.94 3.52 -24.08
C GLU A 87 -3.65 2.92 -23.52
N LEU A 88 -3.61 1.62 -23.22
CA LEU A 88 -2.40 1.01 -22.64
C LEU A 88 -1.14 1.15 -23.51
N PRO A 89 -1.19 0.99 -24.86
CA PRO A 89 0.00 1.19 -25.69
C PRO A 89 0.56 2.61 -25.61
N LYS A 90 -0.29 3.62 -25.37
CA LYS A 90 0.14 5.01 -25.20
C LYS A 90 0.94 5.20 -23.91
N LEU A 91 0.65 4.43 -22.86
CA LEU A 91 1.41 4.48 -21.59
C LEU A 91 2.87 4.07 -21.76
N LYS A 92 3.21 3.31 -22.81
CA LYS A 92 4.59 2.94 -23.12
C LYS A 92 5.48 4.17 -23.33
N ALA A 93 4.93 5.28 -23.83
CA ALA A 93 5.68 6.53 -24.01
C ALA A 93 6.19 7.13 -22.68
N TYR A 94 5.54 6.82 -21.56
CA TYR A 94 5.91 7.31 -20.22
C TYR A 94 6.69 6.27 -19.40
N SER A 95 7.03 5.13 -20.00
CA SER A 95 7.78 4.07 -19.33
C SER A 95 9.23 4.51 -19.09
N LYS A 96 9.70 4.36 -17.84
CA LYS A 96 11.09 4.60 -17.46
C LYS A 96 11.77 3.26 -17.16
N PRO A 97 12.96 2.96 -17.71
CA PRO A 97 13.67 1.72 -17.39
C PRO A 97 14.11 1.74 -15.92
N PHE A 98 14.11 0.56 -15.29
CA PHE A 98 14.59 0.42 -13.92
C PHE A 98 16.10 0.65 -13.87
N GLN A 99 16.53 1.59 -13.03
CA GLN A 99 17.94 1.81 -12.71
C GLN A 99 18.20 1.27 -11.30
N PRO A 100 19.11 0.30 -11.13
CA PRO A 100 19.42 -0.23 -9.81
C PRO A 100 20.08 0.85 -8.95
N PRO A 101 19.86 0.82 -7.62
CA PRO A 101 20.47 1.81 -6.72
C PRO A 101 21.99 1.67 -6.70
N THR A 102 22.67 2.81 -6.57
CA THR A 102 24.14 2.85 -6.45
C THR A 102 24.60 2.41 -5.06
N LYS A 103 25.88 2.03 -4.91
CA LYS A 103 26.47 1.64 -3.61
C LYS A 103 26.38 2.74 -2.53
N SER A 104 26.27 4.00 -2.94
CA SER A 104 26.05 5.14 -2.03
C SER A 104 24.62 5.23 -1.48
N GLN A 105 23.64 4.63 -2.14
CA GLN A 105 22.24 4.64 -1.75
C GLN A 105 21.93 3.45 -0.83
N ILE A 106 22.39 3.57 0.41
CA ILE A 106 22.33 2.48 1.39
C ILE A 106 20.97 2.41 2.11
N LEU A 107 20.28 3.55 2.22
CA LEU A 107 19.07 3.68 3.03
C LEU A 107 17.83 3.20 2.27
N ASN A 108 17.09 2.27 2.87
CA ASN A 108 15.81 1.81 2.34
C ASN A 108 14.65 2.39 3.15
N PHE A 109 13.87 3.26 2.52
CA PHE A 109 12.66 3.82 3.11
C PHE A 109 11.40 3.11 2.58
N ARG A 110 10.51 2.74 3.50
CA ARG A 110 9.19 2.19 3.19
C ARG A 110 8.12 3.13 3.71
N THR A 111 7.16 3.43 2.85
CA THR A 111 5.99 4.23 3.16
C THR A 111 4.73 3.49 2.71
N MET A 112 3.59 3.82 3.32
CA MET A 112 2.31 3.23 2.98
C MET A 112 1.33 4.33 2.61
N THR A 113 0.68 4.20 1.45
CA THR A 113 -0.33 5.15 0.98
C THR A 113 -1.64 4.40 0.74
N TYR A 114 -2.72 4.92 1.31
CA TYR A 114 -4.07 4.35 1.16
C TYR A 114 -4.80 5.14 0.07
N ILE A 115 -5.11 4.50 -1.06
CA ILE A 115 -5.76 5.14 -2.21
C ILE A 115 -7.26 5.23 -1.93
N GLY A 116 -7.85 6.40 -2.11
CA GLY A 116 -9.28 6.65 -1.87
C GLY A 116 -9.60 7.14 -0.44
N GLU A 117 -8.65 7.02 0.49
CA GLU A 117 -8.78 7.54 1.85
C GLU A 117 -7.86 8.75 2.06
N ALA A 118 -8.45 9.93 2.23
CA ALA A 118 -7.68 11.17 2.35
C ALA A 118 -6.86 11.25 3.66
N ASN A 119 -7.31 10.62 4.74
CA ASN A 119 -6.65 10.71 6.05
C ASN A 119 -6.68 9.37 6.80
N HIS A 120 -5.77 8.46 6.44
CA HIS A 120 -5.55 7.22 7.19
C HIS A 120 -4.41 7.44 8.21
N PRO A 121 -4.59 7.14 9.52
CA PRO A 121 -3.61 7.45 10.56
C PRO A 121 -2.24 6.78 10.30
N ALA A 122 -2.22 5.53 9.82
CA ALA A 122 -0.97 4.83 9.53
C ALA A 122 -0.23 5.33 8.26
N ALA A 123 -0.82 6.24 7.47
CA ALA A 123 -0.19 6.75 6.24
C ALA A 123 1.00 7.68 6.52
N ALA A 124 1.03 8.26 7.73
CA ALA A 124 2.12 9.12 8.20
C ALA A 124 3.39 8.32 8.53
N LYS A 125 3.25 7.03 8.87
CA LYS A 125 4.35 6.17 9.29
C LYS A 125 5.40 6.00 8.19
N VAL A 126 6.66 6.17 8.57
CA VAL A 126 7.83 5.90 7.74
C VAL A 126 8.69 4.84 8.43
N VAL A 127 9.19 3.88 7.66
CA VAL A 127 10.11 2.85 8.15
C VAL A 127 11.42 2.97 7.36
N MET A 128 12.53 3.08 8.07
CA MET A 128 13.88 3.08 7.52
C MET A 128 14.57 1.76 7.86
N THR A 129 15.25 1.17 6.87
CA THR A 129 16.04 -0.05 7.03
C THR A 129 17.43 0.17 6.43
N VAL A 130 18.46 -0.23 7.17
CA VAL A 130 19.88 -0.03 6.81
C VAL A 130 20.66 -1.28 7.22
N LYS A 131 21.59 -1.74 6.37
CA LYS A 131 22.52 -2.82 6.77
C LYS A 131 23.69 -2.23 7.54
N ALA A 132 24.07 -2.88 8.64
CA ALA A 132 25.14 -2.37 9.50
C ALA A 132 26.50 -2.30 8.79
N GLY A 133 26.80 -3.25 7.90
CA GLY A 133 28.08 -3.30 7.17
C GLY A 133 28.20 -2.34 5.99
N ASP A 134 27.10 -1.73 5.55
CA ASP A 134 27.13 -0.75 4.46
C ASP A 134 27.41 0.68 5.00
N LEU A 135 27.38 0.87 6.32
CA LEU A 135 27.70 2.14 6.96
C LEU A 135 29.22 2.38 6.95
N PRO A 136 29.68 3.62 6.73
CA PRO A 136 31.09 3.97 6.75
C PRO A 136 31.62 4.11 8.20
N LEU A 137 31.63 2.99 8.94
CA LEU A 137 32.10 2.89 10.32
C LEU A 137 33.23 1.87 10.42
N THR A 138 34.18 2.11 11.32
CA THR A 138 35.20 1.11 11.68
C THR A 138 34.62 0.05 12.63
N ASP A 139 35.26 -1.12 12.77
CA ASP A 139 34.77 -2.20 13.63
C ASP A 139 34.44 -1.78 15.09
N PRO A 140 35.27 -1.00 15.81
CA PRO A 140 34.94 -0.58 17.17
C PRO A 140 33.78 0.46 17.20
N GLU A 141 33.69 1.34 16.21
CA GLU A 141 32.57 2.27 16.06
C GLU A 141 31.27 1.52 15.73
N LEU A 142 31.34 0.51 14.86
CA LEU A 142 30.22 -0.35 14.49
C LEU A 142 29.72 -1.11 15.71
N HIS A 143 30.63 -1.67 16.52
CA HIS A 143 30.26 -2.34 17.77
C HIS A 143 29.47 -1.40 18.70
N LYS A 144 29.99 -0.18 18.92
CA LYS A 144 29.30 0.85 19.71
C LYS A 144 27.95 1.24 19.11
N PHE A 145 27.88 1.39 17.79
CA PHE A 145 26.65 1.70 17.07
C PHE A 145 25.58 0.61 17.25
N LEU A 146 25.97 -0.67 17.22
CA LEU A 146 25.06 -1.79 17.47
C LEU A 146 24.53 -1.81 18.91
N LEU A 147 25.39 -1.49 19.89
CA LEU A 147 24.97 -1.34 21.28
C LEU A 147 23.94 -0.21 21.44
N LEU A 148 24.13 0.94 20.79
CA LEU A 148 23.18 2.06 20.79
C LEU A 148 21.86 1.73 20.05
N ALA A 149 21.94 0.95 18.98
CA ALA A 149 20.76 0.52 18.23
C ALA A 149 19.85 -0.40 19.07
N GLY A 150 20.46 -1.28 19.87
CA GLY A 150 19.78 -2.22 20.78
C GLY A 150 18.79 -3.14 20.04
N PRO A 151 17.50 -3.19 20.44
CA PRO A 151 16.52 -4.12 19.86
C PRO A 151 16.16 -3.82 18.40
N ARG A 152 16.58 -2.65 17.87
CA ARG A 152 16.35 -2.26 16.47
C ARG A 152 17.26 -3.01 15.51
N TYR A 153 18.38 -3.56 15.99
CA TYR A 153 19.29 -4.38 15.21
C TYR A 153 18.80 -5.82 15.13
N ASN A 154 18.77 -6.39 13.93
CA ASN A 154 18.52 -7.81 13.71
C ASN A 154 19.84 -8.53 13.41
N PRO A 155 20.32 -9.42 14.30
CA PRO A 155 21.58 -10.14 14.10
C PRO A 155 21.59 -11.12 12.93
N HIS A 156 20.42 -11.69 12.57
CA HIS A 156 20.32 -12.67 11.50
C HIS A 156 20.44 -12.00 10.12
N THR A 157 19.74 -10.89 9.90
CA THR A 157 19.80 -10.14 8.62
C THR A 157 20.89 -9.07 8.60
N LYS A 158 21.48 -8.76 9.77
CA LYS A 158 22.45 -7.67 9.98
C LYS A 158 21.89 -6.29 9.59
N GLU A 159 20.57 -6.13 9.73
CA GLU A 159 19.85 -4.91 9.38
C GLU A 159 19.32 -4.21 10.62
N ILE A 160 19.34 -2.88 10.59
CA ILE A 160 18.75 -2.01 11.59
C ILE A 160 17.46 -1.46 11.00
N LYS A 161 16.37 -1.67 11.73
CA LYS A 161 15.04 -1.22 11.33
C LYS A 161 14.49 -0.27 12.37
N MET A 162 14.12 0.92 11.93
CA MET A 162 13.50 1.93 12.79
C MET A 162 12.34 2.59 12.06
N SER A 163 11.30 2.95 12.81
CA SER A 163 10.11 3.58 12.26
C SER A 163 9.71 4.79 13.06
N CYS A 164 9.13 5.78 12.39
CA CYS A 164 8.60 6.98 13.02
C CYS A 164 7.17 7.23 12.55
N GLU A 165 6.29 7.55 13.50
CA GLU A 165 4.88 7.91 13.32
C GLU A 165 4.51 9.04 14.31
N LYS A 166 5.49 9.87 14.68
CA LYS A 166 5.30 10.92 15.70
C LYS A 166 4.58 12.14 15.14
N PHE A 167 4.83 12.44 13.87
CA PHE A 167 4.31 13.62 13.19
C PHE A 167 3.19 13.23 12.21
N GLN A 168 2.26 14.15 12.00
CA GLN A 168 1.18 13.98 11.03
C GLN A 168 1.71 13.91 9.60
N GLU A 169 2.71 14.76 9.31
CA GLU A 169 3.26 14.88 7.98
C GLU A 169 4.39 13.86 7.76
N ARG A 170 4.30 13.11 6.66
CA ARG A 170 5.28 12.06 6.34
C ARG A 170 6.69 12.61 6.17
N SER A 171 6.83 13.79 5.54
CA SER A 171 8.14 14.44 5.33
C SER A 171 8.86 14.76 6.64
N GLN A 172 8.12 15.10 7.70
CA GLN A 172 8.68 15.32 9.03
C GLN A 172 9.18 14.00 9.66
N ASN A 173 8.42 12.91 9.50
CA ASN A 173 8.86 11.59 9.96
C ASN A 173 10.11 11.10 9.21
N PHE A 174 10.23 11.38 7.91
CA PHE A 174 11.46 11.13 7.14
C PHE A 174 12.66 11.89 7.70
N LYS A 175 12.51 13.20 7.89
CA LYS A 175 13.58 14.06 8.38
C LYS A 175 14.03 13.63 9.78
N TRP A 176 13.08 13.34 10.65
CA TRP A 176 13.37 12.86 11.99
C TRP A 176 14.18 11.55 11.97
N LEU A 177 13.84 10.60 11.10
CA LEU A 177 14.59 9.35 10.96
C LEU A 177 16.02 9.59 10.45
N SER A 178 16.20 10.48 9.46
CA SER A 178 17.52 10.89 8.99
C SER A 178 18.35 11.47 10.12
N ASP A 179 17.82 12.48 10.82
CA ASP A 179 18.52 13.16 11.91
C ASP A 179 18.85 12.20 13.06
N THR A 180 18.01 11.20 13.32
CA THR A 180 18.30 10.18 14.34
C THR A 180 19.41 9.23 13.92
N LEU A 181 19.49 8.88 12.63
CA LEU A 181 20.58 8.06 12.12
C LEU A 181 21.89 8.83 12.23
N ASP A 182 21.91 10.09 11.77
CA ASP A 182 23.09 10.94 11.81
C ASP A 182 23.62 11.06 13.25
N LYS A 183 22.72 11.31 14.22
CA LYS A 183 23.07 11.31 15.65
C LYS A 183 23.65 9.98 16.14
N LEU A 184 23.08 8.85 15.72
CA LEU A 184 23.61 7.54 16.12
C LEU A 184 25.00 7.28 15.53
N VAL A 185 25.24 7.71 14.28
CA VAL A 185 26.56 7.62 13.63
C VAL A 185 27.57 8.54 14.31
N ASP A 186 27.17 9.76 14.67
CA ASP A 186 28.03 10.71 15.38
C ASP A 186 28.40 10.19 16.78
N GLU A 187 27.44 9.64 17.53
CA GLU A 187 27.70 9.04 18.85
C GLU A 187 28.55 7.77 18.77
N ALA A 188 28.44 7.00 17.68
CA ALA A 188 29.28 5.84 17.44
C ALA A 188 30.75 6.22 17.21
N LYS A 189 31.00 7.34 16.53
CA LYS A 189 32.35 7.86 16.26
C LYS A 189 33.01 8.51 17.47
N LYS A 190 32.23 9.07 18.39
CA LYS A 190 32.77 9.63 19.65
C LYS A 190 33.28 8.48 20.53
N ASN A 191 34.56 8.46 20.91
CA ASN A 191 35.12 7.53 21.90
C ASN A 191 34.62 6.07 21.75
N PRO A 192 35.02 5.35 20.69
CA PRO A 192 34.53 3.99 20.43
C PRO A 192 35.02 2.98 21.46
N GLU A 193 36.21 3.19 22.04
CA GLU A 193 36.85 2.26 22.99
C GLU A 193 36.12 2.16 24.34
N GLN A 194 35.35 3.18 24.73
CA GLN A 194 34.65 3.19 26.03
C GLN A 194 33.64 2.05 26.18
N MET A 195 33.13 1.51 25.07
CA MET A 195 32.10 0.47 25.05
C MET A 195 32.65 -0.86 24.51
N ALA A 196 33.97 -1.04 24.45
CA ALA A 196 34.59 -2.26 23.96
C ALA A 196 34.34 -3.47 24.89
N ASP A 197 34.26 -3.22 26.20
CA ASP A 197 34.10 -4.28 27.20
C ASP A 197 32.67 -4.88 27.26
N LEU A 198 31.68 -4.19 26.68
CA LEU A 198 30.28 -4.60 26.76
C LEU A 198 29.92 -5.56 25.62
N PRO A 199 29.48 -6.80 25.90
CA PRO A 199 29.02 -7.70 24.85
C PRO A 199 27.71 -7.22 24.22
N LEU A 200 27.55 -7.50 22.93
CA LEU A 200 26.30 -7.20 22.21
C LEU A 200 25.12 -8.02 22.76
N ASP A 201 24.06 -7.36 23.19
CA ASP A 201 22.84 -8.03 23.64
C ASP A 201 22.02 -8.53 22.43
N LEU A 202 21.79 -9.84 22.37
CA LEU A 202 21.08 -10.53 21.30
C LEU A 202 19.76 -11.18 21.78
N ARG A 203 19.36 -10.95 23.04
CA ARG A 203 18.21 -11.62 23.66
C ARG A 203 16.89 -11.37 22.92
N HIS A 204 16.69 -10.16 22.40
CA HIS A 204 15.51 -9.82 21.59
C HIS A 204 15.40 -10.64 20.29
N ALA A 205 16.52 -11.18 19.81
CA ALA A 205 16.61 -11.93 18.57
C ALA A 205 16.75 -13.44 18.77
N GLU A 206 16.63 -13.97 20.00
CA GLU A 206 16.75 -15.40 20.31
C GLU A 206 15.91 -16.29 19.39
N LYS A 207 14.66 -15.88 19.10
CA LYS A 207 13.76 -16.62 18.21
C LYS A 207 14.29 -16.71 16.77
N SER A 208 15.08 -15.74 16.33
CA SER A 208 15.67 -15.69 14.99
C SER A 208 16.85 -16.66 14.84
N PHE A 209 17.50 -17.05 15.94
CA PHE A 209 18.61 -18.02 15.92
C PHE A 209 18.17 -19.48 15.85
N LYS A 210 16.86 -19.75 15.96
CA LYS A 210 16.33 -21.12 15.84
C LYS A 210 16.68 -21.66 14.45
N PRO A 211 17.47 -22.74 14.36
CA PRO A 211 17.86 -23.29 13.07
C PRO A 211 16.61 -23.75 12.32
N ARG A 212 16.50 -23.35 11.05
CA ARG A 212 15.45 -23.86 10.17
C ARG A 212 15.80 -25.29 9.82
N VAL A 213 15.00 -26.25 10.30
CA VAL A 213 15.15 -27.66 9.95
C VAL A 213 15.04 -27.78 8.43
N LYS A 214 16.10 -28.27 7.80
CA LYS A 214 16.14 -28.52 6.35
C LYS A 214 15.87 -30.00 6.12
N PHE A 215 15.24 -30.30 4.99
CA PHE A 215 15.08 -31.68 4.56
C PHE A 215 16.47 -32.35 4.44
N PRO A 216 16.71 -33.48 5.12
CA PRO A 216 17.98 -34.19 5.04
C PRO A 216 18.33 -34.53 3.60
N LYS A 217 19.56 -34.23 3.18
CA LYS A 217 20.01 -34.52 1.81
C LYS A 217 20.01 -36.02 1.53
N GLU A 218 20.29 -36.83 2.55
CA GLU A 218 20.34 -38.30 2.48
C GLU A 218 18.99 -38.92 2.15
N TRP A 219 17.88 -38.25 2.46
CA TRP A 219 16.53 -38.74 2.15
C TRP A 219 16.07 -38.38 0.74
N ARG A 220 16.90 -37.67 -0.02
CA ARG A 220 16.64 -37.45 -1.44
C ARG A 220 16.74 -38.82 -2.12
N ARG A 221 15.67 -39.22 -2.79
CA ARG A 221 15.64 -40.39 -3.67
C ARG A 221 15.74 -39.89 -5.11
N PRO A 222 16.94 -39.52 -5.61
CA PRO A 222 17.06 -39.18 -7.02
C PRO A 222 16.74 -40.42 -7.85
N VAL A 223 15.94 -40.24 -8.89
CA VAL A 223 15.75 -41.26 -9.92
C VAL A 223 17.12 -41.53 -10.56
N LYS A 224 17.52 -42.79 -10.68
CA LYS A 224 18.79 -43.15 -11.35
C LYS A 224 18.77 -42.58 -12.77
N ALA A 225 19.88 -42.02 -13.23
CA ALA A 225 19.99 -41.37 -14.54
C ALA A 225 19.50 -42.27 -15.70
N ASP A 226 19.70 -43.58 -15.58
CA ASP A 226 19.29 -44.59 -16.58
C ASP A 226 17.77 -44.61 -16.82
N THR A 227 16.97 -44.31 -15.78
CA THR A 227 15.50 -44.25 -15.89
C THR A 227 14.98 -42.88 -16.34
N ALA A 228 15.78 -41.80 -16.26
CA ALA A 228 15.39 -40.49 -16.76
C ALA A 228 15.54 -40.38 -18.28
N ALA A 229 16.60 -40.98 -18.85
CA ALA A 229 16.82 -41.01 -20.31
C ALA A 229 15.74 -41.81 -21.08
N ALA A 230 15.13 -42.81 -20.45
CA ALA A 230 14.04 -43.59 -21.02
C ALA A 230 12.69 -42.84 -21.08
N VAL A 231 12.53 -41.75 -20.32
CA VAL A 231 11.30 -40.94 -20.29
C VAL A 231 11.36 -39.75 -21.25
N GLU A 232 12.55 -39.27 -21.61
CA GLU A 232 12.73 -38.22 -22.64
C GLU A 232 12.80 -38.76 -24.08
N SER A 233 12.88 -40.08 -24.25
CA SER A 233 12.92 -40.75 -25.57
C SER A 233 11.59 -41.40 -25.98
N ALA A 234 10.52 -41.18 -25.21
CA ALA A 234 9.14 -41.58 -25.51
C ALA A 234 8.26 -40.33 -25.71
#